data_AF-A0A972X5M3-F1
#
_entry.id   AF-A0A972X5M3-F1
#
_cell.length_a   1.000
_cell.length_b   1.000
_cell.length_c   1.000
_cell.angle_alpha   90.00
_cell.angle_beta   90.00
_cell.angle_gamma   90.00
#
_symmetry.space_group_name_H-M   'P 1'
#
loop_
_entity.id
_entity.type
_entity.pdbx_description
1 polymer ?
#
loop_
_entity_poly.entity_id
_entity_poly.type
_entity_poly.pdbx_seq_one_letter_code
_entity_poly.pdbx_strand_id
1 'polypeptide(L)'
;MATLPSHSAFPDETDDLLFREQCRRQMQRPLEARMKYGFCRVSRPGLDAPASRVFPSTRAYREWCAANLPAYLGYQAAPLE
;
A
#
# COMPACT_ATOMS: atom_id res chain seq x y z
N MET A 1 -25.02 -4.19 16.09
CA MET A 1 -23.85 -3.37 15.78
C MET A 1 -22.75 -4.30 15.32
N ALA A 2 -22.47 -4.40 14.02
CA ALA A 2 -21.36 -5.21 13.52
C ALA A 2 -20.06 -4.46 13.83
N THR A 3 -19.29 -4.99 14.78
CA THR A 3 -17.95 -4.51 15.09
C THR A 3 -17.11 -4.67 13.83
N LEU A 4 -16.78 -3.56 13.17
CA LEU A 4 -15.84 -3.58 12.06
C LEU A 4 -14.51 -4.13 12.62
N PRO A 5 -13.86 -5.09 11.96
CA PRO A 5 -12.56 -5.56 12.40
C PRO A 5 -11.63 -4.35 12.48
N SER A 6 -11.00 -4.17 13.65
CA SER A 6 -9.92 -3.21 13.81
C SER A 6 -8.83 -3.63 12.82
N HIS A 7 -8.68 -2.87 11.73
CA HIS A 7 -7.53 -3.05 10.85
C HIS A 7 -6.29 -2.65 11.66
N SER A 8 -5.52 -3.64 12.10
CA SER A 8 -4.19 -3.40 12.63
C SER A 8 -3.37 -2.70 11.55
N ALA A 9 -2.61 -1.67 11.93
CA ALA A 9 -1.76 -0.92 10.99
C ALA A 9 -0.65 -1.79 10.36
N PHE A 10 -0.48 -3.01 10.86
CA PHE A 10 0.46 -3.99 10.35
C PHE A 10 -0.31 -5.28 10.06
N PRO A 11 -0.19 -5.84 8.84
CA PRO A 11 -0.79 -7.11 8.51
C PRO A 11 -0.19 -8.18 9.42
N ASP A 12 -1.04 -8.92 10.12
CA ASP A 12 -0.61 -10.08 10.88
C ASP A 12 -0.53 -11.32 9.96
N GLU A 13 -0.05 -12.43 10.51
CA GLU A 13 0.09 -13.69 9.77
C GLU A 13 -1.25 -14.20 9.19
N THR A 14 -2.36 -13.92 9.87
CA THR A 14 -3.71 -14.30 9.44
C THR A 14 -4.13 -13.51 8.20
N ASP A 15 -3.89 -12.19 8.19
CA ASP A 15 -4.17 -11.33 7.03
C ASP A 15 -3.37 -11.77 5.80
N ASP A 16 -2.11 -12.15 5.99
CA ASP A 16 -1.26 -12.70 4.94
C ASP A 16 -1.81 -14.02 4.37
N LEU A 17 -2.29 -14.92 5.23
CA LEU A 17 -2.92 -16.17 4.82
C LEU A 17 -4.23 -15.93 4.05
N LEU A 18 -5.07 -15.02 4.53
CA LEU A 18 -6.33 -14.65 3.88
C LEU A 18 -6.11 -14.02 2.50
N PHE A 19 -5.09 -13.16 2.38
CA PHE A 19 -4.73 -12.55 1.09
C PHE A 19 -4.26 -13.61 0.09
N ARG A 20 -3.39 -14.54 0.50
CA ARG A 20 -2.93 -15.66 -0.35
C ARG A 20 -4.09 -16.54 -0.81
N GLU A 21 -5.04 -16.84 0.08
CA GLU A 21 -6.28 -17.54 -0.24
C GLU A 21 -7.11 -16.79 -1.29
N GLN A 22 -7.26 -15.47 -1.14
CA GLN A 22 -7.94 -14.64 -2.14
C GLN A 22 -7.25 -14.68 -3.51
N CYS A 23 -5.92 -14.60 -3.54
CA CYS A 23 -5.15 -14.72 -4.78
C CYS A 23 -5.37 -16.07 -5.47
N ARG A 24 -5.38 -17.18 -4.71
CA ARG A 24 -5.63 -18.52 -5.28
C ARG A 24 -7.01 -18.62 -5.93
N ARG A 25 -8.04 -18.08 -5.27
CA ARG A 25 -9.41 -18.02 -5.82
C ARG A 25 -9.47 -17.16 -7.09
N GLN A 26 -8.75 -16.05 -7.14
CA GLN A 26 -8.67 -15.21 -8.33
C GLN A 26 -8.04 -15.96 -9.52
N MET A 27 -7.01 -16.77 -9.26
CA MET A 27 -6.34 -17.58 -10.27
C MET A 27 -7.19 -18.73 -10.81
N GLN A 28 -8.34 -19.05 -10.21
CA GLN A 28 -9.29 -20.02 -10.75
C GLN A 28 -10.31 -19.40 -11.73
N ARG A 29 -10.37 -18.07 -11.83
CA ARG A 29 -11.31 -17.36 -12.71
C ARG A 29 -10.86 -17.37 -14.18
N PRO A 30 -11.73 -17.14 -15.16
CA PRO A 30 -11.34 -16.89 -16.56
C PRO A 30 -10.39 -15.69 -16.70
N LEU A 31 -9.50 -15.70 -17.69
CA LEU A 31 -8.48 -14.67 -17.89
C LEU A 31 -9.08 -13.26 -17.97
N GLU A 32 -10.17 -13.08 -18.73
CA GLU A 32 -10.86 -11.80 -18.85
C GLU A 32 -11.29 -11.24 -17.48
N ALA A 33 -11.83 -12.11 -16.61
CA ALA A 33 -12.22 -11.71 -15.26
C ALA A 33 -11.01 -11.37 -14.38
N ARG A 34 -9.86 -12.03 -14.58
CA ARG A 34 -8.62 -11.69 -13.87
C ARG A 34 -8.08 -10.33 -14.29
N MET A 35 -8.15 -9.99 -15.57
CA MET A 35 -7.70 -8.69 -16.07
C MET A 35 -8.64 -7.57 -15.61
N LYS A 36 -9.96 -7.79 -15.65
CA LYS A 36 -10.96 -6.78 -15.30
C LYS A 36 -11.09 -6.53 -13.80
N TYR A 37 -11.01 -7.59 -12.99
CA TYR A 37 -11.23 -7.54 -11.54
C TYR A 37 -10.01 -7.99 -10.74
N GLY A 38 -8.84 -7.92 -11.36
CA GLY A 38 -7.56 -8.19 -10.69
C GLY A 38 -7.31 -7.17 -9.58
N PHE A 39 -6.58 -7.61 -8.58
CA PHE A 39 -6.16 -6.75 -7.47
C PHE A 39 -4.71 -7.05 -7.15
N CYS A 40 -4.05 -6.07 -6.53
CA CYS A 40 -2.70 -6.21 -6.01
C CYS A 40 -2.65 -5.58 -4.61
N ARG A 41 -1.77 -6.11 -3.76
CA ARG A 41 -1.48 -5.51 -2.46
C ARG A 41 -0.38 -4.48 -2.64
N VAL A 42 -0.73 -3.20 -2.52
CA VAL A 42 0.21 -2.08 -2.67
C VAL A 42 0.28 -1.36 -1.33
N SER A 43 1.48 -1.24 -0.78
CA SER A 43 1.73 -0.39 0.38
C SER A 43 1.63 1.07 -0.05
N ARG A 44 0.71 1.81 0.56
CA ARG A 44 0.44 3.23 0.35
C ARG A 44 0.88 3.97 1.62
N PRO A 45 2.13 4.42 1.73
CA PRO A 45 2.69 4.94 2.98
C PRO A 45 1.94 6.15 3.57
N GLY A 46 1.23 6.92 2.76
CA GLY A 46 0.40 8.04 3.24
C GLY A 46 -0.98 7.63 3.75
N LEU A 47 -1.53 6.51 3.26
CA LEU A 47 -2.89 6.04 3.61
C LEU A 47 -2.87 4.90 4.63
N ASP A 48 -1.80 4.10 4.62
CA ASP A 48 -1.63 2.95 5.50
C ASP A 48 -0.97 3.35 6.83
N ALA A 49 -0.41 4.57 6.93
CA ALA A 49 0.14 5.08 8.18
C ALA A 49 -0.98 5.50 9.15
N PRO A 50 -0.88 5.14 10.45
CA PRO A 50 -1.93 5.43 11.43
C PRO A 50 -2.07 6.91 11.79
N ALA A 51 -1.17 7.78 11.31
CA ALA A 51 -1.17 9.20 11.62
C ALA A 51 -1.11 10.05 10.34
N SER A 52 -1.98 11.06 10.28
CA SER A 52 -1.86 12.13 9.29
C SER A 52 -0.57 12.93 9.57
N ARG A 53 0.16 13.27 8.50
CA ARG A 53 1.45 13.96 8.59
C ARG A 53 1.34 15.29 7.86
N VAL A 54 1.69 16.38 8.55
CA VAL A 54 1.68 17.74 8.01
C VAL A 54 3.11 18.26 8.04
N PHE A 55 3.54 18.88 6.94
CA PHE A 55 4.89 19.43 6.79
C PHE A 55 4.85 20.96 6.77
N PRO A 56 5.84 21.64 7.35
CA PRO A 56 5.90 23.11 7.35
C PRO A 56 6.30 23.69 5.98
N SER A 57 6.81 22.86 5.06
CA SER A 57 7.16 23.27 3.70
C SER A 57 7.25 22.06 2.75
N THR A 58 7.19 22.33 1.45
CA THR A 58 7.42 21.32 0.41
C THR A 58 8.81 20.71 0.46
N ARG A 59 9.83 21.48 0.89
CA ARG A 59 11.20 20.97 1.04
C ARG A 59 11.27 19.92 2.16
N ALA A 60 10.70 20.24 3.32
CA ALA A 60 10.66 19.30 4.45
C ALA A 60 9.91 18.00 4.09
N TYR A 61 8.84 18.10 3.29
CA TYR A 61 8.15 16.93 2.74
C TYR A 61 9.07 16.06 1.85
N ARG A 62 9.77 16.68 0.90
CA ARG A 62 10.67 15.96 -0.03
C ARG A 62 11.83 15.29 0.69
N GLU A 63 12.46 15.98 1.64
CA GLU A 63 13.54 15.43 2.47
C GLU A 63 13.06 14.22 3.27
N TRP A 64 11.87 14.31 3.87
CA TRP A 64 11.28 13.18 4.59
C TRP A 64 10.98 12.01 3.65
N CYS A 65 10.37 12.26 2.49
CA CYS A 65 10.14 11.23 1.48
C CYS A 65 11.43 10.56 1.05
N ALA A 66 12.50 11.33 0.81
CA ALA A 66 13.78 10.80 0.39
C ALA A 66 14.41 9.85 1.42
N ALA A 67 14.27 10.19 2.71
CA ALA A 67 14.86 9.44 3.82
C ALA A 67 14.03 8.23 4.29
N ASN A 68 12.70 8.25 4.10
CA ASN A 68 11.78 7.28 4.73
C ASN A 68 11.03 6.40 3.71
N LEU A 69 10.94 6.82 2.44
CA LEU A 69 10.18 6.07 1.43
C LEU A 69 11.12 5.34 0.46
N PRO A 70 10.79 4.09 0.11
CA PRO A 70 11.50 3.35 -0.93
C PRO A 70 11.54 4.08 -2.28
N ALA A 71 12.67 3.94 -3.00
CA ALA A 71 12.88 4.59 -4.30
C ALA A 71 11.83 4.19 -5.36
N TYR A 72 11.33 2.95 -5.33
CA TYR A 72 10.34 2.46 -6.30
C TYR A 72 9.00 3.22 -6.27
N LEU A 73 8.74 3.98 -5.19
CA LEU A 73 7.53 4.79 -5.08
C LEU A 73 7.62 6.14 -5.82
N GLY A 74 8.81 6.52 -6.31
CA GLY A 74 8.96 7.71 -7.16
C GLY A 74 8.87 9.06 -6.44
N TYR A 75 8.97 9.09 -5.11
CA TYR A 75 9.00 10.35 -4.34
C TYR A 75 10.39 11.01 -4.25
N GLN A 76 11.40 10.36 -4.81
CA GLN A 76 12.77 10.88 -4.86
C GLN A 76 12.86 12.05 -5.85
N ALA A 77 13.87 12.91 -5.69
CA ALA A 77 14.15 13.94 -6.68
C ALA A 77 14.46 13.28 -8.03
N ALA A 78 14.04 13.96 -9.12
CA ALA A 78 14.45 13.55 -10.45
C ALA A 78 15.99 13.60 -10.54
N PRO A 79 16.63 12.62 -11.21
CA PRO A 79 18.05 12.69 -11.51
C PRO A 79 18.38 14.00 -12.25
N LEU A 80 19.56 14.55 -11.99
CA LEU A 80 20.11 15.61 -12.84
C LEU A 80 20.53 14.96 -14.16
N GLU A 81 20.14 15.59 -15.29
CA GLU A 81 20.56 15.18 -16.64
C GLU A 81 22.07 15.32 -16.86
#